data_AF-A0A099ZLI8-F1
#
_entry.id   AF-A0A099ZLI8-F1
#
_cell.length_a   1.000
_cell.length_b   1.000
_cell.length_c   1.000
_cell.angle_alpha   90.00
_cell.angle_beta   90.00
_cell.angle_gamma   90.00
#
_symmetry.space_group_name_H-M   'P 1'
#
loop_
_entity.id
_entity.type
_entity.pdbx_description
1 polymer ?
#
loop_
_entity_poly.entity_id
_entity_poly.type
_entity_poly.pdbx_seq_one_letter_code
_entity_poly.pdbx_strand_id
1 'polypeptide(L)'
;IATLDFKKANFDLFREFLGGIPWTRVLEGKEVQESWLTFKHHFLQAQDWWIPITKKSNKGHRRPAWMGKELLGKLNEKKSMYAMRKKGQVTWEERRNAAREYRDATRKARAHLELELAKDVRGNRNGFYKYISSKRKTRENVGSLLNGEGALVTEDAEKAEFLTAFFASVFTG
;
A
#
# COMPACT_ATOMS: atom_id res chain seq x y z
N ILE A 1 6.02 1.13 -3.68
CA ILE A 1 6.51 -0.25 -3.80
C ILE A 1 5.87 -0.87 -5.03
N ALA A 2 6.68 -1.22 -6.02
CA ALA A 2 6.28 -1.96 -7.20
C ALA A 2 6.18 -3.44 -6.84
N THR A 3 5.11 -4.12 -7.21
CA THR A 3 4.88 -5.53 -6.87
C THR A 3 4.41 -6.29 -8.10
N LEU A 4 4.91 -7.51 -8.29
CA LEU A 4 4.47 -8.40 -9.36
C LEU A 4 2.99 -8.75 -9.20
N ASP A 5 2.22 -8.68 -10.29
CA ASP A 5 0.80 -9.04 -10.31
C ASP A 5 0.59 -10.42 -10.93
N PHE A 6 0.74 -11.45 -10.10
CA PHE A 6 0.55 -12.84 -10.50
C PHE A 6 -0.87 -13.15 -10.99
N LYS A 7 -1.88 -12.33 -10.66
CA LYS A 7 -3.25 -12.55 -11.17
C LYS A 7 -3.40 -12.21 -12.65
N LYS A 8 -2.52 -11.36 -13.17
CA LYS A 8 -2.50 -10.93 -14.58
C LYS A 8 -1.34 -11.54 -15.36
N ALA A 9 -0.58 -12.44 -14.74
CA ALA A 9 0.52 -13.12 -15.39
C ALA A 9 0.01 -14.06 -16.49
N ASN A 10 0.74 -14.11 -17.61
CA ASN A 10 0.53 -15.14 -18.61
C ASN A 10 1.43 -16.35 -18.28
N PHE A 11 0.90 -17.31 -17.53
CA PHE A 11 1.65 -18.49 -17.12
C PHE A 11 1.90 -19.49 -18.25
N ASP A 12 1.14 -19.42 -19.34
CA ASP A 12 1.32 -20.33 -20.47
C ASP A 12 2.59 -19.95 -21.23
N LEU A 13 2.73 -18.66 -21.59
CA LEU A 13 3.95 -18.14 -22.23
C LEU A 13 5.18 -18.18 -21.30
N PHE A 14 4.97 -17.98 -20.00
CA PHE A 14 6.04 -18.14 -19.01
C PHE A 14 6.60 -19.57 -18.99
N ARG A 15 5.71 -20.58 -19.00
CA ARG A 15 6.10 -22.00 -19.01
C ARG A 15 6.69 -22.41 -20.35
N GLU A 16 6.13 -21.93 -21.46
CA GLU A 16 6.65 -22.20 -22.80
C GLU A 16 8.07 -21.66 -22.98
N PHE A 17 8.33 -20.42 -22.54
CA PHE A 17 9.66 -19.84 -22.57
C PHE A 17 10.68 -20.66 -21.77
N LEU A 18 10.36 -21.04 -20.53
CA LEU A 18 11.27 -21.84 -19.71
C LEU A 18 11.41 -23.29 -20.22
N GLY A 19 10.36 -23.85 -20.82
CA GLY A 19 10.38 -25.19 -21.40
C GLY A 19 11.16 -25.28 -22.71
N GLY A 20 11.26 -24.18 -23.46
CA GLY A 20 12.03 -24.09 -24.70
C GLY A 20 13.55 -23.98 -24.52
N ILE A 21 14.02 -23.73 -23.30
CA ILE A 21 15.45 -23.59 -23.01
C ILE A 21 16.08 -25.01 -22.96
N PRO A 22 17.15 -25.28 -23.73
CA PRO A 22 17.85 -26.56 -23.69
C PRO A 22 18.74 -26.65 -22.44
N TRP A 23 18.10 -26.82 -21.27
CA TRP A 23 18.75 -26.81 -19.95
C TRP A 23 19.93 -27.76 -19.84
N THR A 24 19.85 -28.93 -20.50
CA THR A 24 20.93 -29.90 -20.53
C THR A 24 22.23 -29.33 -21.07
N ARG A 25 22.18 -28.55 -22.15
CA ARG A 25 23.36 -27.88 -22.74
C ARG A 25 23.76 -26.63 -21.96
N VAL A 26 22.78 -25.88 -21.47
CA VAL A 26 23.01 -24.60 -20.77
C VAL A 26 23.69 -24.79 -19.42
N LEU A 27 23.47 -25.95 -18.79
CA LEU A 27 24.01 -26.31 -17.48
C LEU A 27 25.18 -27.29 -17.56
N GLU A 28 25.52 -27.79 -18.74
CA GLU A 28 26.63 -28.73 -18.93
C GLU A 28 27.98 -28.09 -18.54
N GLY A 29 28.75 -28.80 -17.70
CA GLY A 29 30.09 -28.37 -17.28
C GLY A 29 30.13 -27.18 -16.31
N LYS A 30 28.97 -26.68 -15.84
CA LYS A 30 28.91 -25.58 -14.86
C LYS A 30 28.94 -26.09 -13.44
N GLU A 31 29.57 -25.31 -12.56
CA GLU A 31 29.49 -25.56 -11.13
C GLU A 31 28.06 -25.31 -10.61
N VAL A 32 27.73 -25.86 -9.45
CA VAL A 32 26.38 -25.75 -8.86
C VAL A 32 25.93 -24.30 -8.72
N GLN A 33 26.83 -23.41 -8.31
CA GLN A 33 26.52 -21.99 -8.13
C GLN A 33 26.30 -21.28 -9.47
N GLU A 34 27.13 -21.56 -10.48
CA GLU A 34 26.97 -20.99 -11.82
C GLU A 34 25.70 -21.49 -12.51
N SER A 35 25.35 -22.76 -12.29
CA SER A 35 24.11 -23.37 -12.75
C SER A 35 22.90 -22.67 -12.13
N TRP A 36 22.93 -22.41 -10.83
CA TRP A 36 21.87 -21.69 -10.13
C TRP A 36 21.72 -20.24 -10.63
N LEU A 37 22.83 -19.52 -10.81
CA LEU A 37 22.81 -18.16 -11.33
C LEU A 37 22.26 -18.11 -12.75
N THR A 38 22.64 -19.06 -13.60
CA THR A 38 22.13 -19.19 -14.97
C THR A 38 20.62 -19.44 -14.98
N PHE A 39 20.15 -20.38 -14.15
CA PHE A 39 18.72 -20.64 -14.00
C PHE A 39 17.97 -19.39 -13.51
N LYS A 40 18.46 -18.76 -12.45
CA LYS A 40 17.86 -17.55 -11.86
C LYS A 40 17.76 -16.42 -12.87
N HIS A 41 18.78 -16.25 -13.71
CA HIS A 41 18.77 -15.25 -14.77
C HIS A 41 17.60 -15.45 -15.75
N HIS A 42 17.47 -16.64 -16.33
CA HIS A 42 16.39 -16.96 -17.27
C HIS A 42 15.01 -16.90 -16.61
N PHE A 43 14.90 -17.33 -15.35
CA PHE A 43 13.65 -17.24 -14.59
C PHE A 43 13.21 -15.78 -14.38
N LEU A 44 14.14 -14.91 -13.96
CA LEU A 44 13.84 -13.49 -13.77
C LEU A 44 13.52 -12.79 -15.09
N GLN A 45 14.19 -13.17 -16.18
CA GLN A 45 13.88 -12.68 -17.52
C GLN A 45 12.45 -13.06 -17.95
N ALA A 46 12.05 -14.31 -17.72
CA ALA A 46 10.69 -14.77 -17.99
C ALA A 46 9.67 -14.01 -17.12
N GLN A 47 10.02 -13.74 -15.87
CA GLN A 47 9.19 -13.01 -14.92
C GLN A 47 8.96 -11.57 -15.39
N ASP A 48 10.00 -10.90 -15.86
CA ASP A 48 9.91 -9.51 -16.32
C ASP A 48 9.06 -9.37 -17.59
N TRP A 49 9.08 -10.36 -18.48
CA TRP A 49 8.28 -10.35 -19.71
C TRP A 49 6.82 -10.72 -19.50
N TRP A 50 6.54 -11.72 -18.66
CA TRP A 50 5.21 -12.33 -18.60
C TRP A 50 4.42 -12.02 -17.32
N ILE A 51 5.06 -11.40 -16.32
CA ILE A 51 4.40 -11.01 -15.06
C ILE A 51 4.42 -9.48 -14.94
N PRO A 52 3.29 -8.80 -15.22
CA PRO A 52 3.26 -7.36 -15.18
C PRO A 52 3.50 -6.84 -13.76
N ILE A 53 4.34 -5.81 -13.66
CA ILE A 53 4.56 -5.08 -12.41
C ILE A 53 3.40 -4.13 -12.21
N THR A 54 2.61 -4.36 -11.15
CA THR A 54 1.66 -3.36 -10.71
C THR A 54 2.29 -2.43 -9.70
N LYS A 55 2.12 -1.14 -9.92
CA LYS A 55 2.26 -0.19 -8.83
C LYS A 55 1.10 -0.47 -7.89
N LYS A 56 1.37 -0.88 -6.64
CA LYS A 56 0.36 -0.78 -5.58
C LYS A 56 -0.10 0.67 -5.60
N SER A 57 -1.29 0.90 -6.15
CA SER A 57 -1.82 2.23 -6.16
C SER A 57 -2.07 2.53 -4.68
N ASN A 58 -1.38 3.55 -4.14
CA ASN A 58 -1.78 4.14 -2.86
C ASN A 58 -3.20 4.76 -2.94
N LYS A 59 -3.94 4.55 -4.05
CA LYS A 59 -5.38 4.74 -4.21
C LYS A 59 -6.22 3.83 -3.29
N GLY A 60 -5.63 3.29 -2.24
CA GLY A 60 -6.30 3.07 -0.97
C GLY A 60 -6.61 4.37 -0.23
N HIS A 61 -7.05 5.44 -0.90
CA HIS A 61 -8.07 6.28 -0.25
C HIS A 61 -9.35 5.44 -0.22
N ARG A 62 -9.35 4.37 0.59
CA ARG A 62 -10.60 3.76 1.01
C ARG A 62 -11.43 4.92 1.52
N ARG A 63 -12.57 5.10 0.88
CA ARG A 63 -13.57 6.10 1.23
C ARG A 63 -13.66 6.15 2.75
N PRO A 64 -13.40 7.31 3.39
CA PRO A 64 -13.50 7.40 4.84
C PRO A 64 -14.88 6.93 5.28
N ALA A 65 -14.97 6.25 6.43
CA ALA A 65 -16.22 5.65 6.89
C ALA A 65 -17.37 6.68 7.02
N TRP A 66 -17.05 7.95 7.32
CA TRP A 66 -18.01 9.05 7.41
C TRP A 66 -18.47 9.61 6.05
N MET A 67 -17.87 9.20 4.93
CA MET A 67 -18.17 9.77 3.62
C MET A 67 -19.35 9.02 3.00
N GLY A 68 -20.59 9.45 3.26
CA GLY A 68 -21.83 8.90 2.66
C GLY A 68 -22.07 9.34 1.20
N LYS A 69 -23.06 8.73 0.50
CA LYS A 69 -23.40 9.08 -0.91
C LYS A 69 -23.82 10.54 -1.04
N GLU A 70 -24.58 11.05 -0.08
CA GLU A 70 -25.01 12.45 -0.02
C GLU A 70 -23.82 13.43 0.05
N LEU A 71 -22.82 13.16 0.90
CA LEU A 71 -21.60 13.99 0.98
C LEU A 71 -20.83 14.00 -0.34
N LEU A 72 -20.89 12.91 -1.10
CA LEU A 72 -20.28 12.85 -2.42
C LEU A 72 -21.02 13.74 -3.43
N GLY A 73 -22.35 13.80 -3.34
CA GLY A 73 -23.17 14.76 -4.07
C GLY A 73 -22.75 16.20 -3.78
N LYS A 74 -22.67 16.58 -2.50
CA LYS A 74 -22.21 17.92 -2.06
C LYS A 74 -20.78 18.23 -2.48
N LEU A 75 -19.89 17.23 -2.51
CA LEU A 75 -18.53 17.39 -3.04
C LEU A 75 -18.54 17.70 -4.54
N ASN A 76 -19.36 16.99 -5.30
CA ASN A 76 -19.48 17.18 -6.75
C ASN A 76 -20.12 18.53 -7.08
N GLU A 77 -21.14 18.95 -6.33
CA GLU A 77 -21.75 20.27 -6.44
C GLU A 77 -20.72 21.38 -6.19
N LYS A 78 -19.95 21.28 -5.10
CA LYS A 78 -18.84 22.21 -4.83
C LYS A 78 -17.82 22.26 -5.98
N LYS A 79 -17.46 21.11 -6.56
CA LYS A 79 -16.54 21.03 -7.72
C LYS A 79 -17.17 21.64 -8.97
N SER A 80 -18.45 21.41 -9.20
CA SER A 80 -19.22 21.95 -10.32
C SER A 80 -19.29 23.48 -10.23
N MET A 81 -19.63 24.03 -9.06
CA MET A 81 -19.63 25.48 -8.83
C MET A 81 -18.25 26.11 -9.02
N TYR A 82 -17.17 25.41 -8.65
CA TYR A 82 -15.82 25.87 -8.96
C TYR A 82 -15.56 25.94 -10.47
N ALA A 83 -15.99 24.92 -11.22
CA ALA A 83 -15.86 24.89 -12.67
C ALA A 83 -16.72 25.96 -13.36
N MET A 84 -17.97 26.14 -12.93
CA MET A 84 -18.88 27.16 -13.44
C MET A 84 -18.38 28.59 -13.14
N ARG A 85 -17.78 28.83 -11.97
CA ARG A 85 -17.13 30.10 -11.67
C ARG A 85 -15.96 30.40 -12.59
N LYS A 86 -15.17 29.39 -13.00
CA LYS A 86 -14.12 29.59 -14.01
C LYS A 86 -14.68 30.05 -15.36
N LYS A 87 -15.95 29.73 -15.63
CA LYS A 87 -16.68 30.14 -16.84
C LYS A 87 -17.48 31.43 -16.66
N GLY A 88 -17.40 32.09 -15.50
CA GLY A 88 -18.12 33.33 -15.20
C GLY A 88 -19.62 33.16 -14.92
N GLN A 89 -20.12 31.93 -14.77
CA GLN A 89 -21.56 31.64 -14.69
C GLN A 89 -22.14 31.64 -13.28
N VAL A 90 -21.29 31.69 -12.25
CA VAL A 90 -21.70 31.52 -10.84
C VAL A 90 -21.08 32.64 -10.01
N THR A 91 -21.89 33.22 -9.14
CA THR A 91 -21.48 34.29 -8.24
C THR A 91 -20.48 33.79 -7.21
N TRP A 92 -19.75 34.72 -6.60
CA TRP A 92 -18.81 34.36 -5.53
C TRP A 92 -19.52 33.76 -4.31
N GLU A 93 -20.73 34.24 -4.01
CA GLU A 93 -21.54 33.83 -2.87
C GLU A 93 -22.05 32.39 -2.99
N GLU A 94 -22.56 32.00 -4.14
CA GLU A 94 -23.01 30.63 -4.42
C GLU A 94 -21.85 29.63 -4.22
N ARG A 95 -20.66 29.92 -4.79
CA ARG A 95 -19.47 29.08 -4.56
C ARG A 95 -19.11 29.02 -3.07
N ARG A 96 -19.19 30.13 -2.36
CA ARG A 96 -18.89 30.20 -0.92
C ARG A 96 -19.88 29.36 -0.12
N ASN A 97 -21.16 29.40 -0.47
CA ASN A 97 -22.23 28.65 0.19
C ASN A 97 -22.06 27.15 -0.03
N ALA A 98 -21.87 26.67 -1.26
CA ALA A 98 -21.61 25.25 -1.50
C ALA A 98 -20.33 24.74 -0.80
N ALA A 99 -19.30 25.58 -0.71
CA ALA A 99 -18.09 25.24 0.06
C ALA A 99 -18.37 25.13 1.58
N ARG A 100 -19.21 26.03 2.13
CA ARG A 100 -19.63 26.01 3.54
C ARG A 100 -20.49 24.78 3.84
N GLU A 101 -21.51 24.51 3.02
CA GLU A 101 -22.41 23.37 3.19
C GLU A 101 -21.66 22.05 3.14
N TYR A 102 -20.74 21.87 2.18
CA TYR A 102 -19.88 20.69 2.13
C TYR A 102 -19.04 20.54 3.40
N ARG A 103 -18.47 21.64 3.91
CA ARG A 103 -17.66 21.64 5.14
C ARG A 103 -18.51 21.26 6.36
N ASP A 104 -19.71 21.81 6.47
CA ASP A 104 -20.62 21.51 7.57
C ASP A 104 -21.16 20.08 7.51
N ALA A 105 -21.53 19.58 6.32
CA ALA A 105 -21.92 18.19 6.12
C ALA A 105 -20.77 17.24 6.50
N THR A 106 -19.54 17.57 6.11
CA THR A 106 -18.34 16.80 6.49
C THR A 106 -18.13 16.79 8.00
N ARG A 107 -18.30 17.94 8.67
CA ARG A 107 -18.17 18.05 10.12
C ARG A 107 -19.22 17.22 10.85
N LYS A 108 -20.49 17.32 10.44
CA LYS A 108 -21.61 16.55 11.01
C LYS A 108 -21.41 15.05 10.83
N ALA A 109 -21.04 14.60 9.63
CA ALA A 109 -20.84 13.18 9.35
C ALA A 109 -19.67 12.58 10.14
N ARG A 110 -18.58 13.33 10.34
CA ARG A 110 -17.46 12.90 11.19
C ARG A 110 -17.88 12.78 12.65
N ALA A 111 -18.56 13.79 13.18
CA ALA A 111 -19.04 13.80 14.57
C ALA A 111 -20.02 12.63 14.82
N HIS A 112 -20.90 12.33 13.86
CA HIS A 112 -21.80 11.20 13.95
C HIS A 112 -21.05 9.87 14.05
N LEU A 113 -20.10 9.63 13.14
CA LEU A 113 -19.28 8.42 13.16
C LEU A 113 -18.51 8.28 14.49
N GLU A 114 -17.90 9.37 14.96
CA GLU A 114 -17.16 9.39 16.23
C GLU A 114 -18.07 9.07 17.42
N LEU A 115 -19.29 9.60 17.43
CA LEU A 115 -20.30 9.31 18.45
C LEU A 115 -20.73 7.83 18.42
N GLU A 116 -20.97 7.25 17.25
CA GLU A 116 -21.31 5.83 17.11
C GLU A 116 -20.18 4.94 17.62
N LEU A 117 -18.94 5.24 17.23
CA LEU A 117 -17.76 4.50 17.70
C LEU A 117 -17.54 4.62 19.22
N ALA A 118 -17.84 5.78 19.80
CA ALA A 118 -17.72 5.99 21.25
C ALA A 118 -18.82 5.27 22.05
N LYS A 119 -20.05 5.20 21.50
CA LYS A 119 -21.16 4.46 22.12
C LYS A 119 -20.93 2.95 22.09
N ASP A 120 -20.40 2.44 20.98
CA ASP A 120 -20.19 1.01 20.75
C ASP A 120 -18.78 0.52 21.12
N VAL A 121 -18.09 1.19 22.07
CA VAL A 121 -16.75 0.73 22.49
C VAL A 121 -16.80 -0.66 23.12
N ARG A 122 -17.90 -1.01 23.79
CA ARG A 122 -18.07 -2.33 24.42
C ARG A 122 -18.36 -3.43 23.39
N GLY A 123 -19.19 -3.18 22.38
CA GLY A 123 -19.52 -4.16 21.34
C GLY A 123 -18.48 -4.24 20.22
N ASN A 124 -17.80 -3.13 19.93
CA ASN A 124 -16.84 -3.00 18.83
C ASN A 124 -15.58 -2.23 19.22
N ARG A 125 -14.87 -2.75 20.24
CA ARG A 125 -13.60 -2.20 20.71
C ARG A 125 -12.57 -2.04 19.57
N ASN A 126 -12.52 -3.00 18.65
CA ASN A 126 -11.62 -2.99 17.50
C ASN A 126 -11.91 -1.83 16.52
N GLY A 127 -13.18 -1.51 16.26
CA GLY A 127 -13.58 -0.40 15.40
C GLY A 127 -13.09 0.95 15.92
N PHE A 128 -13.21 1.16 17.24
CA PHE A 128 -12.73 2.37 17.91
C PHE A 128 -11.20 2.53 17.79
N TYR A 129 -10.41 1.52 18.18
CA TYR A 129 -8.94 1.61 18.08
C TYR A 129 -8.44 1.68 16.64
N LYS A 130 -9.15 1.05 15.68
CA LYS A 130 -8.86 1.20 14.25
C LYS A 130 -9.10 2.64 13.76
N TYR A 131 -10.15 3.30 14.23
CA TYR A 131 -10.39 4.71 13.92
C TYR A 131 -9.28 5.59 14.51
N ILE A 132 -8.94 5.43 15.79
CA ILE A 132 -7.86 6.18 16.45
C ILE A 132 -6.51 5.98 15.76
N SER A 133 -6.13 4.74 15.47
CA SER A 133 -4.89 4.44 14.74
C SER A 133 -4.88 5.05 13.34
N SER A 134 -6.01 5.11 12.63
CA SER A 134 -6.11 5.79 11.34
C SER A 134 -5.93 7.31 11.39
N LYS A 135 -6.11 7.93 12.57
CA LYS A 135 -5.92 9.37 12.80
C LYS A 135 -4.52 9.73 13.27
N ARG A 136 -3.77 8.76 13.80
CA ARG A 136 -2.36 8.96 14.18
C ARG A 136 -1.55 9.19 12.91
N LYS A 137 -0.88 10.34 12.82
CA LYS A 137 -0.07 10.76 11.65
C LYS A 137 1.15 9.87 11.44
N THR A 138 1.69 9.34 12.53
CA THR A 138 2.80 8.41 12.53
C THR A 138 2.22 7.00 12.60
N ARG A 139 2.40 6.21 11.53
CA ARG A 139 2.57 4.78 11.78
C ARG A 139 3.93 4.69 12.45
N GLU A 140 3.97 4.25 13.70
CA GLU A 140 5.19 3.63 14.23
C GLU A 140 5.47 2.45 13.31
N ASN A 141 6.17 2.73 12.20
CA ASN A 141 6.90 1.69 11.53
C ASN A 141 7.98 1.29 12.53
N VAL A 142 8.22 0.00 12.67
CA VAL A 142 9.45 -0.49 13.28
C VAL A 142 10.58 0.34 12.67
N GLY A 143 11.30 1.09 13.52
CA GLY A 143 12.40 1.93 13.06
C GLY A 143 13.41 1.08 12.30
N SER A 144 14.13 1.68 11.37
CA SER A 144 15.25 0.99 10.73
C SER A 144 16.18 0.46 11.82
N LEU A 145 16.55 -0.82 11.73
CA LEU A 145 17.46 -1.43 12.68
C LEU A 145 18.79 -0.65 12.66
N LEU A 146 19.28 -0.30 13.85
CA LEU A 146 20.59 0.32 14.03
C LEU A 146 21.51 -0.75 14.61
N ASN A 147 22.72 -0.85 14.08
CA ASN A 147 23.75 -1.71 14.66
C ASN A 147 24.26 -1.11 15.99
N GLY A 148 25.14 -1.83 16.70
CA GLY A 148 25.73 -1.36 17.97
C GLY A 148 26.53 -0.06 17.88
N GLU A 149 26.86 0.39 16.67
CA GLU A 149 27.58 1.63 16.37
C GLU A 149 26.65 2.79 15.96
N GLY A 150 25.33 2.56 15.93
CA GLY A 150 24.34 3.56 15.55
C GLY A 150 24.19 3.78 14.05
N ALA A 151 24.82 2.95 13.21
CA ALA A 151 24.66 2.96 11.77
C ALA A 151 23.42 2.16 11.34
N LEU A 152 22.80 2.60 10.24
CA LEU A 152 21.56 2.02 9.73
C LEU A 152 21.84 0.71 8.99
N VAL A 153 21.25 -0.38 9.46
CA VAL A 153 21.38 -1.69 8.82
C VAL A 153 20.54 -1.72 7.54
N THR A 154 21.21 -1.62 6.40
CA THR A 154 20.55 -1.53 5.08
C THR A 154 20.45 -2.89 4.40
N GLU A 155 21.42 -3.78 4.61
CA GLU A 155 21.52 -5.08 3.96
C GLU A 155 20.67 -6.14 4.66
N ASP A 156 20.03 -7.02 3.89
CA ASP A 156 19.09 -7.99 4.44
C ASP A 156 19.79 -9.12 5.22
N ALA A 157 21.02 -9.46 4.87
CA ALA A 157 21.84 -10.43 5.60
C ALA A 157 22.18 -9.91 7.01
N GLU A 158 22.66 -8.66 7.10
CA GLU A 158 22.98 -8.01 8.38
C GLU A 158 21.74 -7.90 9.29
N LYS A 159 20.56 -7.58 8.73
CA LYS A 159 19.31 -7.56 9.51
C LYS A 159 18.97 -8.94 10.06
N ALA A 160 19.16 -10.00 9.26
CA ALA A 160 18.87 -11.37 9.67
C ALA A 160 19.81 -11.82 10.79
N GLU A 161 21.11 -11.56 10.66
CA GLU A 161 22.11 -11.87 11.69
C GLU A 161 21.85 -11.11 13.00
N PHE A 162 21.58 -9.81 12.91
CA PHE A 162 21.26 -8.97 14.07
C PHE A 162 20.04 -9.49 14.84
N LEU A 163 18.95 -9.80 14.13
CA LEU A 163 17.74 -10.35 14.75
C LEU A 163 17.99 -11.75 15.31
N THR A 164 18.74 -12.60 14.59
CA THR A 164 19.09 -13.95 15.04
C THR A 164 19.91 -13.92 16.34
N ALA A 165 20.91 -13.03 16.42
CA ALA A 165 21.72 -12.83 17.63
C ALA A 165 20.87 -12.32 18.80
N PHE A 166 19.95 -11.38 18.56
CA PHE A 166 19.02 -10.90 19.58
C PHE A 166 18.12 -12.02 20.09
N PHE A 167 17.50 -12.80 19.19
CA PHE A 167 16.67 -13.94 19.59
C PHE A 167 17.47 -15.00 20.36
N ALA A 168 18.68 -15.33 19.92
CA ALA A 168 19.55 -16.24 20.64
C ALA A 168 19.85 -15.74 22.07
N SER A 169 20.09 -14.44 22.26
CA SER A 169 20.36 -13.84 23.57
C SER A 169 19.16 -13.86 24.53
N VAL A 170 17.93 -13.83 24.01
CA VAL A 170 16.71 -13.78 24.85
C VAL A 170 16.18 -15.19 25.14
N PHE A 171 16.48 -16.15 24.27
CA PHE A 171 16.01 -17.55 24.38
C PHE A 171 17.05 -18.53 24.94
N THR A 172 18.19 -18.06 25.45
CA THR A 172 19.07 -18.89 26.29
C THR A 172 18.46 -19.08 27.68
N GLY A 173 17.61 -20.11 27.78
CA GLY A 173 17.23 -20.78 29.02
C GLY A 173 17.67 -22.24 28.95
#